data_AF-A0A9W7YJM9-F1
#
_entry.id   AF-A0A9W7YJM9-F1
#
_cell.length_a   1.000
_cell.length_b   1.000
_cell.length_c   1.000
_cell.angle_alpha   90.00
_cell.angle_beta   90.00
_cell.angle_gamma   90.00
#
_symmetry.space_group_name_H-M   'P 1'
#
loop_
_entity.id
_entity.type
_entity.pdbx_description
1 polymer ?
#
loop_
_entity_poly.entity_id
_entity_poly.type
_entity_poly.pdbx_seq_one_letter_code
_entity_poly.pdbx_strand_id
1 'polypeptide(L)'
;MSYNKEQDEMRVGVVQEVLRIIDIDALADSASRTLRRWGPVIAEYIADGRDQLDLVDIVERHCAEEHGLDGVRAKLFVRLVYLMYQLDIVEDVAVVAWHNRALKKADVDQELVRALEPFVDGLNESDDSDDESDDGSDDGTEEGSDESE
;
A
#
# COMPACT_ATOMS: atom_id res chain seq x y z
N MET A 1 -5.98 -18.12 -23.84
CA MET A 1 -6.42 -17.05 -22.92
C MET A 1 -7.20 -17.59 -21.70
N SER A 2 -7.13 -18.90 -21.39
CA SER A 2 -7.83 -19.48 -20.22
C SER A 2 -7.00 -19.54 -18.94
N TYR A 3 -5.67 -19.44 -19.05
CA TYR A 3 -4.74 -19.59 -17.92
C TYR A 3 -4.84 -18.45 -16.87
N ASN A 4 -5.09 -17.21 -17.28
CA ASN A 4 -5.18 -16.09 -16.33
C ASN A 4 -6.35 -16.26 -15.34
N LYS A 5 -7.52 -16.69 -15.82
CA LYS A 5 -8.72 -16.78 -14.96
C LYS A 5 -8.57 -17.85 -13.87
N GLU A 6 -7.99 -18.99 -14.19
CA GLU A 6 -7.71 -20.04 -13.19
C GLU A 6 -6.67 -19.57 -12.16
N GLN A 7 -5.64 -18.83 -12.58
CA GLN A 7 -4.66 -18.25 -11.66
C GLN A 7 -5.28 -17.18 -10.76
N ASP A 8 -6.20 -16.36 -11.29
CA ASP A 8 -6.92 -15.34 -10.53
C ASP A 8 -7.82 -15.98 -9.46
N GLU A 9 -8.58 -17.01 -9.81
CA GLU A 9 -9.44 -17.75 -8.87
C GLU A 9 -8.60 -18.45 -7.78
N MET A 10 -7.46 -19.02 -8.16
CA MET A 10 -6.53 -19.65 -7.21
C MET A 10 -5.87 -18.63 -6.29
N ARG A 11 -5.45 -17.46 -6.80
CA ARG A 11 -4.88 -16.36 -6.00
C ARG A 11 -5.86 -15.92 -4.93
N VAL A 12 -7.12 -15.67 -5.30
CA VAL A 12 -8.18 -15.30 -4.36
C VAL A 12 -8.32 -16.36 -3.27
N GLY A 13 -8.44 -17.64 -3.64
CA GLY A 13 -8.61 -18.74 -2.69
C GLY A 13 -7.42 -18.89 -1.73
N VAL A 14 -6.19 -18.87 -2.26
CA VAL A 14 -4.96 -19.00 -1.47
C VAL A 14 -4.78 -17.82 -0.51
N VAL A 15 -4.94 -16.59 -1.01
CA VAL A 15 -4.77 -15.37 -0.19
C VAL A 15 -5.81 -15.35 0.92
N GLN A 16 -7.09 -15.60 0.62
CA GLN A 16 -8.14 -15.64 1.64
C GLN A 16 -7.85 -16.68 2.72
N GLU A 17 -7.37 -17.86 2.34
CA GLU A 17 -7.06 -18.91 3.31
C GLU A 17 -5.85 -18.55 4.18
N VAL A 18 -4.83 -17.90 3.61
CA VAL A 18 -3.69 -17.38 4.38
C VAL A 18 -4.14 -16.29 5.36
N LEU A 19 -5.01 -15.37 4.94
CA LEU A 19 -5.48 -14.29 5.79
C LEU A 19 -6.33 -14.81 6.97
N ARG A 20 -7.12 -15.88 6.78
CA ARG A 20 -7.89 -16.52 7.86
C ARG A 20 -7.04 -17.14 8.97
N ILE A 21 -5.76 -17.42 8.71
CA ILE A 21 -4.82 -17.92 9.74
C ILE A 21 -4.51 -16.82 10.77
N ILE A 22 -4.69 -15.56 10.41
CA ILE A 22 -4.29 -14.43 11.24
C ILE A 22 -5.25 -14.29 12.42
N ASP A 23 -4.74 -14.64 13.59
CA ASP A 23 -5.35 -14.31 14.87
C ASP A 23 -5.43 -12.79 15.09
N ILE A 24 -6.65 -12.26 15.17
CA ILE A 24 -6.95 -10.84 15.37
C ILE A 24 -6.64 -10.39 16.82
N ASP A 25 -6.76 -11.29 17.81
CA ASP A 25 -6.45 -10.98 19.20
C ASP A 25 -4.93 -10.77 19.42
N ALA A 26 -4.11 -11.39 18.56
CA ALA A 26 -2.65 -11.28 18.53
C ALA A 26 -2.14 -10.61 17.23
N LEU A 27 -2.92 -9.68 16.68
CA LEU A 27 -2.79 -9.11 15.34
C LEU A 27 -1.36 -8.85 14.85
N ALA A 28 -0.57 -8.08 15.61
CA ALA A 28 0.73 -7.60 15.15
C ALA A 28 1.75 -8.73 14.91
N ASP A 29 1.82 -9.67 15.86
CA ASP A 29 2.75 -10.81 15.81
C ASP A 29 2.20 -11.88 14.84
N SER A 30 0.91 -12.18 14.92
CA SER A 30 0.22 -13.16 14.08
C SER A 30 0.29 -12.82 12.58
N ALA A 31 -0.04 -11.58 12.20
CA ALA A 31 0.02 -11.14 10.80
C ALA A 31 1.45 -11.20 10.25
N SER A 32 2.43 -10.76 11.05
CA SER A 32 3.83 -10.78 10.64
C SER A 32 4.37 -12.20 10.44
N ARG A 33 4.05 -13.14 11.35
CA ARG A 33 4.47 -14.54 11.24
C ARG A 33 3.81 -15.21 10.04
N THR A 34 2.52 -14.96 9.86
CA THR A 34 1.74 -15.54 8.76
C THR A 34 2.26 -15.07 7.41
N LEU A 35 2.42 -13.75 7.20
CA LEU A 35 2.91 -13.22 5.94
C LEU A 35 4.39 -13.55 5.68
N ARG A 36 5.25 -13.62 6.69
CA ARG A 36 6.62 -14.11 6.49
C ARG A 36 6.67 -15.58 6.09
N ARG A 37 5.74 -16.40 6.58
CA ARG A 37 5.68 -17.83 6.28
C ARG A 37 5.09 -18.10 4.91
N TRP A 38 4.01 -17.41 4.57
CA TRP A 38 3.18 -17.69 3.39
C TRP A 38 3.32 -16.65 2.28
N GLY A 39 4.00 -15.53 2.52
CA GLY A 39 4.30 -14.48 1.55
C GLY A 39 4.94 -15.00 0.27
N PRO A 40 5.96 -15.89 0.32
CA PRO A 40 6.52 -16.50 -0.89
C PRO A 40 5.48 -17.29 -1.68
N VAL A 41 4.54 -17.96 -1.02
CA VAL A 41 3.46 -18.69 -1.71
C VAL A 41 2.49 -17.72 -2.39
N ILE A 42 2.18 -16.59 -1.76
CA ILE A 42 1.35 -15.54 -2.37
C ILE A 42 2.06 -14.94 -3.59
N ALA A 43 3.36 -14.66 -3.47
CA ALA A 43 4.17 -14.06 -4.53
C ALA A 43 4.22 -14.90 -5.82
N GLU A 44 4.14 -16.24 -5.74
CA GLU A 44 4.06 -17.13 -6.91
C GLU A 44 2.83 -16.85 -7.80
N TYR A 45 1.80 -16.17 -7.28
CA TYR A 45 0.58 -15.81 -8.02
C TYR A 45 0.56 -14.36 -8.48
N ILE A 46 1.65 -13.61 -8.30
CA ILE A 46 1.79 -12.21 -8.68
C ILE A 46 2.77 -12.12 -9.85
N ALA A 47 2.28 -11.83 -11.05
CA ALA A 47 3.10 -11.72 -12.26
C ALA A 47 3.32 -10.27 -12.70
N ASP A 48 2.33 -9.40 -12.50
CA ASP A 48 2.42 -7.99 -12.86
C ASP A 48 1.69 -7.07 -11.87
N GLY A 49 1.80 -5.75 -12.07
CA GLY A 49 1.21 -4.75 -11.18
C GLY A 49 -0.32 -4.81 -11.07
N ARG A 50 -1.03 -5.44 -12.03
CA ARG A 50 -2.47 -5.69 -11.90
C ARG A 50 -2.75 -6.78 -10.88
N ASP A 51 -1.92 -7.82 -10.82
CA ASP A 51 -2.06 -8.86 -9.79
C ASP A 51 -1.79 -8.30 -8.39
N GLN A 52 -0.83 -7.38 -8.26
CA GLN A 52 -0.57 -6.66 -7.02
C GLN A 52 -1.78 -5.79 -6.62
N LEU A 53 -2.35 -5.03 -7.55
CA LEU A 53 -3.56 -4.23 -7.33
C LEU A 53 -4.75 -5.09 -6.90
N ASP A 54 -4.94 -6.23 -7.56
CA ASP A 54 -6.00 -7.19 -7.23
C ASP A 54 -5.74 -7.87 -5.87
N LEU A 55 -4.48 -8.12 -5.51
CA LEU A 55 -4.11 -8.61 -4.19
C LEU A 55 -4.54 -7.63 -3.09
N VAL A 56 -4.28 -6.33 -3.26
CA VAL A 56 -4.73 -5.30 -2.30
C VAL A 56 -6.26 -5.27 -2.21
N ASP A 57 -6.97 -5.44 -3.33
CA ASP A 57 -8.43 -5.53 -3.36
C ASP A 57 -8.97 -6.77 -2.62
N ILE A 58 -8.30 -7.93 -2.75
CA ILE A 58 -8.66 -9.14 -2.01
C ILE A 58 -8.49 -8.93 -0.50
N VAL A 59 -7.38 -8.28 -0.10
CA VAL A 59 -7.10 -7.97 1.31
C VAL A 59 -8.11 -6.99 1.87
N GLU A 60 -8.47 -5.94 1.11
CA GLU A 60 -9.53 -5.01 1.50
C GLU A 60 -10.86 -5.72 1.74
N ARG A 61 -11.33 -6.52 0.77
CA ARG A 61 -12.60 -7.24 0.90
C ARG A 61 -12.62 -8.18 2.09
N HIS A 62 -11.49 -8.81 2.41
CA HIS A 62 -11.37 -9.67 3.58
C HIS A 62 -11.52 -8.87 4.89
N CYS A 63 -10.89 -7.69 4.97
CA CYS A 63 -11.06 -6.80 6.11
C CYS A 63 -12.47 -6.17 6.18
N ALA A 64 -13.15 -6.02 5.04
CA ALA A 64 -14.50 -5.47 4.94
C ALA A 64 -15.63 -6.45 5.31
N GLU A 65 -15.35 -7.70 5.68
CA GLU A 65 -16.36 -8.76 5.85
C GLU A 65 -17.56 -8.41 6.78
N GLU A 66 -18.70 -9.05 6.49
CA GLU A 66 -20.11 -8.74 6.81
C GLU A 66 -20.52 -8.42 8.27
N HIS A 67 -19.64 -8.66 9.26
CA HIS A 67 -19.95 -8.44 10.69
C HIS A 67 -19.70 -7.02 11.21
N GLY A 68 -19.45 -6.09 10.28
CA GLY A 68 -19.20 -4.69 10.56
C GLY A 68 -17.70 -4.42 10.68
N LEU A 69 -17.26 -3.37 10.01
CA LEU A 69 -15.94 -2.81 10.26
C LEU A 69 -15.88 -2.34 11.71
N ASP A 70 -14.88 -2.85 12.44
CA ASP A 70 -14.42 -2.22 13.67
C ASP A 70 -13.04 -1.60 13.43
N GLY A 71 -12.64 -0.69 14.32
CA GLY A 71 -11.33 -0.06 14.21
C GLY A 71 -10.14 -1.04 14.32
N VAL A 72 -10.37 -2.33 14.63
CA VAL A 72 -9.33 -3.37 14.61
C VAL A 72 -9.12 -3.87 13.20
N ARG A 73 -10.19 -4.05 12.40
CA ARG A 73 -10.09 -4.46 10.99
C ARG A 73 -9.44 -3.42 10.09
N ALA A 74 -9.70 -2.13 10.34
CA ALA A 74 -8.97 -1.06 9.66
C ALA A 74 -7.46 -1.11 9.95
N LYS A 75 -7.08 -1.37 11.21
CA LYS A 75 -5.67 -1.56 11.60
C LYS A 75 -5.06 -2.82 10.98
N LEU A 76 -5.83 -3.91 10.90
CA LEU A 76 -5.42 -5.14 10.23
C LEU A 76 -5.13 -4.84 8.75
N PHE A 77 -6.03 -4.16 8.05
CA PHE A 77 -5.83 -3.80 6.64
C PHE A 77 -4.52 -3.04 6.42
N VAL A 78 -4.33 -1.92 7.14
CA VAL A 78 -3.10 -1.11 7.04
C VAL A 78 -1.86 -1.96 7.36
N ARG A 79 -1.95 -2.81 8.39
CA ARG A 79 -0.84 -3.69 8.78
C ARG A 79 -0.50 -4.72 7.70
N LEU A 80 -1.50 -5.31 7.07
CA LEU A 80 -1.30 -6.29 5.99
C LEU A 80 -0.66 -5.65 4.77
N VAL A 81 -1.19 -4.51 4.32
CA VAL A 81 -0.64 -3.78 3.16
C VAL A 81 0.80 -3.38 3.42
N TYR A 82 1.09 -2.82 4.60
CA TYR A 82 2.47 -2.47 4.99
C TYR A 82 3.40 -3.69 5.03
N LEU A 83 2.95 -4.83 5.57
CA LEU A 83 3.78 -6.04 5.62
C LEU A 83 4.00 -6.64 4.22
N MET A 84 3.01 -6.61 3.35
CA MET A 84 3.15 -7.05 1.96
C MET A 84 4.14 -6.17 1.19
N TYR A 85 4.11 -4.87 1.45
CA TYR A 85 5.08 -3.90 0.92
C TYR A 85 6.50 -4.21 1.40
N GLN A 86 6.69 -4.39 2.72
CA GLN A 86 7.99 -4.74 3.31
C GLN A 86 8.54 -6.11 2.88
N LEU A 87 7.71 -6.96 2.27
CA LEU A 87 8.09 -8.27 1.75
C LEU A 87 8.24 -8.27 0.22
N ASP A 88 8.21 -7.10 -0.43
CA ASP A 88 8.29 -6.93 -1.88
C ASP A 88 7.20 -7.72 -2.64
N ILE A 89 6.02 -7.90 -2.02
CA ILE A 89 4.87 -8.57 -2.64
C ILE A 89 4.03 -7.55 -3.43
N VAL A 90 3.97 -6.32 -2.94
CA VAL A 90 3.31 -5.18 -3.59
C VAL A 90 4.25 -3.97 -3.60
N GLU A 91 4.19 -3.19 -4.67
CA GLU A 91 5.02 -1.99 -4.86
C GLU A 91 4.20 -0.71 -4.67
N ASP A 92 4.89 0.43 -4.57
CA ASP A 92 4.28 1.75 -4.33
C ASP A 92 3.18 2.06 -5.34
N VAL A 93 3.48 1.83 -6.63
CA VAL A 93 2.57 2.07 -7.75
C VAL A 93 1.26 1.31 -7.57
N ALA A 94 1.29 0.06 -7.08
CA ALA A 94 0.09 -0.74 -6.89
C ALA A 94 -0.75 -0.24 -5.70
N VAL A 95 -0.11 0.13 -4.59
CA VAL A 95 -0.80 0.65 -3.39
C VAL A 95 -1.44 2.01 -3.69
N VAL A 96 -0.71 2.93 -4.31
CA VAL A 96 -1.20 4.26 -4.72
C VAL A 96 -2.33 4.12 -5.74
N ALA A 97 -2.17 3.25 -6.75
CA ALA A 97 -3.21 2.99 -7.74
C ALA A 97 -4.49 2.42 -7.12
N TRP A 98 -4.35 1.50 -6.15
CA TRP A 98 -5.49 0.96 -5.42
C TRP A 98 -6.22 2.07 -4.64
N HIS A 99 -5.49 2.91 -3.89
CA HIS A 99 -6.08 3.99 -3.09
C HIS A 99 -6.82 5.01 -3.97
N ASN A 100 -6.22 5.44 -5.06
CA ASN A 100 -6.83 6.36 -6.04
C ASN A 100 -8.10 5.79 -6.69
N ARG A 101 -8.14 4.47 -6.89
CA ARG A 101 -9.33 3.75 -7.38
C ARG A 101 -10.40 3.66 -6.29
N ALA A 102 -10.01 3.33 -5.08
CA ALA A 102 -10.89 3.13 -3.93
C ALA A 102 -11.66 4.41 -3.55
N LEU A 103 -11.02 5.57 -3.63
CA LEU A 103 -11.66 6.89 -3.40
C LEU A 103 -12.85 7.16 -4.33
N LYS A 104 -12.91 6.51 -5.50
CA LYS A 104 -13.94 6.73 -6.53
C LYS A 104 -15.00 5.63 -6.54
N LYS A 105 -14.81 4.56 -5.76
CA LYS A 105 -15.66 3.38 -5.76
C LYS A 105 -16.60 3.39 -4.57
N ALA A 106 -17.89 3.18 -4.83
CA ALA A 106 -18.91 3.12 -3.78
C ALA A 106 -18.94 1.78 -3.02
N ASP A 107 -18.36 0.73 -3.60
CA ASP A 107 -18.31 -0.63 -3.03
C ASP A 107 -17.14 -0.86 -2.07
N VAL A 108 -16.19 0.09 -1.97
CA VAL A 108 -15.04 0.01 -1.07
C VAL A 108 -15.33 0.75 0.22
N ASP A 109 -14.99 0.15 1.36
CA ASP A 109 -15.22 0.77 2.65
C ASP A 109 -14.31 2.00 2.86
N GLN A 110 -14.93 3.17 3.02
CA GLN A 110 -14.23 4.44 3.12
C GLN A 110 -13.40 4.59 4.41
N GLU A 111 -13.69 3.82 5.46
CA GLU A 111 -12.85 3.77 6.66
C GLU A 111 -11.51 3.09 6.38
N LEU A 112 -11.48 2.04 5.55
CA LEU A 112 -10.25 1.40 5.12
C LEU A 112 -9.39 2.31 4.26
N VAL A 113 -10.02 3.05 3.35
CA VAL A 113 -9.34 4.04 2.50
C VAL A 113 -8.68 5.10 3.37
N ARG A 114 -9.43 5.72 4.29
CA ARG A 114 -8.90 6.74 5.23
C ARG A 114 -7.82 6.20 6.15
N ALA A 115 -7.92 4.93 6.58
CA ALA A 115 -6.92 4.34 7.43
C ALA A 115 -5.56 4.16 6.71
N LEU A 116 -5.59 3.93 5.39
CA LEU A 116 -4.39 3.75 4.57
C LEU A 116 -3.80 5.06 4.04
N GLU A 117 -4.59 6.14 3.96
CA GLU A 117 -4.17 7.48 3.51
C GLU A 117 -2.77 7.92 4.02
N PRO A 118 -2.45 7.88 5.33
CA PRO A 118 -1.13 8.33 5.81
C PRO A 118 0.03 7.45 5.32
N PHE A 119 -0.22 6.18 5.00
CA PHE A 119 0.80 5.33 4.38
C PHE A 119 1.02 5.74 2.91
N VAL A 120 -0.06 5.99 2.17
CA VAL A 120 -0.02 6.40 0.77
C VAL A 120 0.65 7.76 0.59
N ASP A 121 0.36 8.72 1.47
CA ASP A 121 1.00 10.03 1.45
C ASP A 121 2.52 9.90 1.60
N GLY A 122 2.99 9.08 2.54
CA GLY A 122 4.41 8.83 2.73
C GLY A 122 5.10 8.15 1.53
N LEU A 123 4.38 7.34 0.76
CA LEU A 123 4.90 6.76 -0.48
C LEU A 123 5.07 7.84 -1.57
N ASN A 124 4.11 8.76 -1.70
CA ASN A 124 4.18 9.85 -2.69
C ASN A 124 5.27 10.88 -2.35
N GLU A 125 5.45 11.21 -1.06
CA GLU A 125 6.51 12.14 -0.62
C GLU A 125 7.93 11.60 -0.85
N SER A 126 8.10 10.28 -0.79
CA SER A 126 9.40 9.63 -1.01
C SER A 126 9.81 9.61 -2.49
N ASP A 127 8.85 9.65 -3.42
CA ASP A 127 9.08 9.65 -4.87
C ASP A 127 9.52 11.03 -5.41
N ASP A 128 9.07 12.12 -4.76
CA ASP A 128 9.35 13.51 -5.16
C ASP A 128 10.75 14.01 -4.74
N SER A 129 11.45 13.29 -3.84
CA SER A 129 12.71 13.74 -3.23
C SER A 129 13.99 13.41 -4.05
N ASP A 130 13.87 12.83 -5.24
CA ASP A 130 15.00 12.43 -6.10
C ASP A 130 15.27 13.38 -7.29
N ASP A 131 14.56 14.51 -7.42
CA ASP A 131 14.68 15.46 -8.55
C ASP A 131 15.02 16.92 -8.15
N GLU A 132 15.99 17.15 -7.26
CA GLU A 132 16.59 18.50 -7.10
C GLU A 132 18.09 18.49 -7.44
N SER A 133 18.38 18.54 -8.74
CA SER A 133 19.72 18.87 -9.25
C SER A 133 19.95 20.39 -9.18
N ASP A 134 20.79 20.76 -8.20
CA ASP A 134 21.46 22.04 -7.96
C ASP A 134 21.94 22.77 -9.25
N ASP A 135 21.25 23.83 -9.67
CA ASP A 135 21.75 24.83 -10.63
C ASP A 135 22.12 26.11 -9.85
N GLY A 136 23.42 26.22 -9.53
CA GLY A 136 23.99 27.27 -8.69
C GLY A 136 23.72 28.69 -9.20
N SER A 137 23.14 29.51 -8.33
CA SER A 137 22.89 30.94 -8.56
C SER A 137 24.16 31.76 -8.80
N ASP A 138 24.09 32.54 -9.87
CA ASP A 138 24.98 33.64 -10.28
C ASP A 138 24.92 34.81 -9.27
N ASP A 139 26.06 35.09 -8.62
CA ASP A 139 26.26 36.14 -7.61
C ASP A 139 26.47 37.51 -8.29
N GLY A 140 25.44 38.35 -8.25
CA GLY A 140 25.50 39.75 -8.66
C GLY A 140 25.23 40.69 -7.50
N THR A 141 26.28 41.10 -6.76
CA THR A 141 26.18 42.16 -5.74
C THR A 141 26.56 43.52 -6.35
N GLU A 142 25.56 44.38 -6.55
CA GLU A 142 25.75 45.81 -6.83
C GLU A 142 25.67 46.67 -5.55
N GLU A 143 26.68 47.52 -5.44
CA GLU A 143 26.90 48.79 -4.74
C GLU A 143 25.90 49.38 -3.72
N GLY A 144 26.45 49.95 -2.64
CA GLY A 144 25.76 50.90 -1.77
C GLY A 144 26.74 51.78 -0.97
N SER A 145 26.77 53.06 -1.32
CA SER A 145 27.75 54.08 -0.92
C SER A 145 27.67 54.54 0.54
N ASP A 146 28.84 54.93 1.05
CA ASP A 146 29.17 55.30 2.43
C ASP A 146 28.89 56.79 2.77
N GLU A 147 28.43 56.96 4.01
CA GLU A 147 28.39 58.09 4.96
C GLU A 147 28.19 59.56 4.54
N SER A 148 27.24 60.20 5.25
CA SER A 148 27.09 61.65 5.41
C SER A 148 27.63 62.08 6.78
N GLU A 149 28.55 63.06 6.81
CA GLU A 149 28.89 63.90 7.99
C GLU A 149 27.98 65.15 8.09
#